data_AF-A0ABD0R704-F1
#
_entry.id   AF-A0ABD0R704-F1
#
_cell.length_a   1.000
_cell.length_b   1.000
_cell.length_c   1.000
_cell.angle_alpha   90.00
_cell.angle_beta   90.00
_cell.angle_gamma   90.00
#
_symmetry.space_group_name_H-M   'P 1'
#
loop_
_entity.id
_entity.type
_entity.pdbx_description
1 polymer ?
#
loop_
_entity_poly.entity_id
_entity_poly.type
_entity_poly.pdbx_seq_one_letter_code
_entity_poly.pdbx_strand_id
1 'polypeptide(L)'
;IEGQGHGAVFDCKFSVDGQHFACTDSHGHLLIFGFGCSQPYEKIPDQMFFHTDFRPLIRDSNNFVLDEQTQQAPHLMPPPFLVDVDGNPHPPRYQRLVPGRENCKEEQLVPQLGYMAN
;
A
#
# COMPACT_ATOMS: atom_id res chain seq x y z
N ILE A 1 2.56 -3.09 18.63
CA ILE A 1 1.37 -3.93 18.45
C ILE A 1 1.15 -4.66 19.77
N GLU A 2 -0.07 -4.62 20.31
CA GLU A 2 -0.35 -5.26 21.60
C GLU A 2 0.03 -6.75 21.55
N GLY A 3 0.81 -7.21 22.53
CA GLY A 3 1.26 -8.60 22.61
C GLY A 3 2.42 -9.03 21.68
N GLN A 4 2.93 -8.16 20.80
CA GLN A 4 4.02 -8.51 19.85
C GLN A 4 5.41 -7.99 20.27
N GLY A 5 5.53 -7.37 21.45
CA GLY A 5 6.77 -6.75 21.92
C GLY A 5 7.07 -5.39 21.28
N HIS A 6 8.32 -4.94 21.42
CA HIS A 6 8.80 -3.67 20.86
C HIS A 6 9.43 -3.91 19.48
N GLY A 7 9.06 -3.08 18.49
CA GLY A 7 9.66 -3.11 17.17
C GLY A 7 11.09 -2.58 17.18
N ALA A 8 12.03 -3.37 16.67
CA ALA A 8 13.42 -2.93 16.53
C ALA A 8 13.55 -2.00 15.31
N VAL A 9 14.28 -0.89 15.45
CA VAL A 9 14.60 0.01 14.33
C VAL A 9 15.92 -0.43 13.69
N PHE A 10 15.93 -0.66 12.38
CA PHE A 10 17.11 -1.18 11.67
C PHE A 10 17.87 -0.11 10.86
N ASP A 11 17.16 0.86 10.28
CA ASP A 11 17.76 1.95 9.49
C ASP A 11 16.97 3.25 9.69
N CYS A 12 17.66 4.38 9.52
CA CYS A 12 17.06 5.70 9.52
C CYS A 12 17.72 6.65 8.51
N LYS A 13 17.01 7.72 8.17
CA LYS A 13 17.51 8.82 7.33
C LYS A 13 17.10 10.16 7.93
N PHE A 14 18.05 11.08 7.98
CA PHE A 14 17.84 12.45 8.47
C PHE A 14 17.47 13.37 7.31
N SER A 15 16.62 14.36 7.57
CA SER A 15 16.37 15.46 6.64
C SER A 15 17.62 16.32 6.47
N VAL A 16 17.73 17.00 5.33
CA VAL A 16 18.89 17.85 4.99
C VAL A 16 19.09 18.99 6.00
N ASP A 17 18.01 19.52 6.56
CA ASP A 17 18.02 20.57 7.58
C ASP A 17 18.25 20.03 9.01
N GLY A 18 18.34 18.71 9.20
CA GLY A 18 18.53 18.07 10.49
C GLY A 18 17.34 18.15 11.45
N GLN A 19 16.18 18.64 11.01
CA GLN A 19 15.02 18.82 11.89
C GLN A 19 14.13 17.58 12.00
N HIS A 20 14.32 16.60 11.11
CA HIS A 20 13.52 15.39 11.05
C HIS A 20 14.38 14.16 10.78
N PHE A 21 13.86 13.00 11.17
CA PHE A 21 14.36 11.71 10.68
C PHE A 21 13.22 10.72 10.51
N ALA A 22 13.37 9.82 9.54
CA ALA A 22 12.44 8.73 9.28
C ALA A 22 13.15 7.39 9.45
N CYS A 23 12.45 6.41 9.98
CA CYS A 23 12.97 5.06 10.17
C CYS A 23 11.88 4.00 9.97
N THR A 24 12.29 2.76 9.72
CA THR A 24 11.38 1.62 9.68
C THR A 24 11.67 0.66 10.83
N ASP A 25 10.60 0.12 11.42
CA ASP A 25 10.71 -0.89 12.46
C ASP A 25 10.59 -2.32 11.89
N SER A 26 10.85 -3.31 12.74
CA SER A 26 10.76 -4.73 12.41
C SER A 26 9.34 -5.23 12.10
N HIS A 27 8.31 -4.42 12.32
CA HIS A 27 6.93 -4.74 11.97
C HIS A 27 6.52 -4.12 10.62
N GLY A 28 7.40 -3.34 10.00
CA GLY A 28 7.14 -2.67 8.72
C GLY A 28 6.48 -1.30 8.87
N HIS A 29 6.43 -0.71 10.06
CA HIS A 29 5.94 0.66 10.23
C HIS A 29 6.96 1.67 9.72
N LEU A 30 6.47 2.76 9.12
CA LEU A 30 7.24 3.97 8.88
C LEU A 30 7.05 4.93 10.06
N LEU A 31 8.15 5.27 10.73
CA LEU A 31 8.16 6.19 11.87
C LEU A 31 8.82 7.50 11.44
N ILE A 32 8.15 8.62 11.66
CA ILE A 32 8.65 9.96 11.33
C ILE A 32 8.72 10.79 12.61
N PHE A 33 9.92 11.27 12.92
CA PHE A 33 10.20 12.11 14.09
C PHE A 33 10.77 13.45 13.64
N GLY A 34 10.49 14.51 14.42
CA GLY A 34 11.06 15.82 14.17
C GLY A 34 10.35 16.92 14.93
N PHE A 35 10.80 18.15 14.70
CA PHE A 35 10.15 19.34 15.24
C PHE A 35 8.94 19.75 14.37
N GLY A 36 7.89 20.31 14.99
CA GLY A 36 6.73 20.85 14.27
C GLY A 36 5.46 20.03 14.47
N CYS A 37 4.66 19.89 13.40
CA CYS A 37 3.31 19.33 13.44
C CYS A 37 3.18 18.13 12.48
N SER A 38 2.36 17.15 12.87
CA SER A 38 2.04 15.97 12.06
C SER A 38 1.08 16.22 10.90
N GLN A 39 0.46 17.40 10.83
CA GLN A 39 -0.55 17.76 9.81
C GLN A 39 -0.17 17.39 8.36
N PRO A 40 1.09 17.57 7.89
CA PRO A 40 1.47 17.18 6.52
C PRO A 40 1.31 15.69 6.23
N TYR A 41 1.32 14.83 7.26
CA TYR A 41 1.25 13.38 7.15
C TYR A 41 -0.17 12.84 7.32
N GLU A 42 -1.12 13.62 7.85
CA GLU A 42 -2.54 13.23 8.05
C GLU A 42 -3.28 12.91 6.74
N LYS A 43 -2.70 13.31 5.60
CA LYS A 43 -3.21 12.98 4.26
C LYS A 43 -2.95 11.52 3.84
N ILE A 44 -2.17 10.76 4.61
CA ILE A 44 -1.79 9.38 4.34
C ILE A 44 -2.58 8.45 5.28
N PRO A 45 -3.13 7.32 4.80
CA PRO A 45 -3.80 6.37 5.67
C PRO A 45 -2.79 5.57 6.52
N ASP A 46 -3.21 5.14 7.71
CA ASP A 46 -2.36 4.42 8.67
C ASP A 46 -1.84 3.07 8.13
N GLN A 47 -2.61 2.44 7.25
CA GLN A 47 -2.31 1.13 6.68
C GLN A 47 -2.36 1.23 5.16
N MET A 48 -1.28 0.82 4.49
CA MET A 48 -1.10 0.98 3.06
C MET A 48 -0.74 -0.36 2.42
N PHE A 49 -1.75 -1.21 2.22
CA PHE A 49 -1.61 -2.46 1.48
C PHE A 49 -2.24 -2.32 0.10
N PHE A 50 -1.79 -3.11 -0.86
CA PHE A 50 -2.54 -3.34 -2.08
C PHE A 50 -3.33 -4.63 -1.97
N HIS A 51 -4.57 -4.62 -2.48
CA HIS A 51 -5.43 -5.83 -2.54
C HIS A 51 -4.84 -6.99 -3.39
N THR A 52 -3.66 -6.79 -3.97
CA THR A 52 -2.89 -7.76 -4.76
C THR A 52 -1.64 -8.27 -4.05
N ASP A 53 -1.22 -7.69 -2.92
CA ASP A 53 0.10 -7.95 -2.30
C ASP A 53 0.34 -9.43 -1.98
N PHE A 54 -0.73 -10.16 -1.65
CA PHE A 54 -0.66 -11.56 -1.25
C PHE A 54 -1.28 -12.51 -2.28
N ARG A 55 -1.53 -12.05 -3.52
CA ARG A 55 -2.04 -12.94 -4.56
C ARG A 55 -1.00 -14.00 -4.92
N PRO A 56 -1.40 -15.28 -5.03
CA PRO A 56 -0.49 -16.34 -5.43
C PRO A 56 0.11 -16.07 -6.82
N LEU A 57 1.38 -16.42 -6.97
CA LEU A 57 2.09 -16.36 -8.24
C LEU A 57 2.39 -17.78 -8.72
N ILE A 58 2.30 -17.98 -10.03
CA ILE A 58 2.65 -19.25 -10.70
C ILE A 58 3.74 -19.01 -11.76
N ARG A 59 4.27 -20.10 -12.31
CA ARG A 59 5.18 -20.07 -13.46
C ARG A 59 4.59 -20.81 -14.63
N ASP A 60 4.71 -20.21 -15.82
CA ASP A 60 4.32 -20.87 -17.07
C ASP A 60 5.41 -21.86 -17.55
N SER A 61 5.20 -22.49 -18.71
CA SER A 61 6.15 -23.42 -19.33
C SER A 61 7.48 -22.77 -19.73
N ASN A 62 7.52 -21.44 -19.86
CA ASN A 62 8.71 -20.66 -20.15
C ASN A 62 9.36 -20.10 -18.86
N ASN A 63 8.86 -20.47 -17.68
CA ASN A 63 9.26 -19.97 -16.37
C ASN A 63 9.00 -18.47 -16.12
N PHE A 64 8.10 -17.83 -16.86
CA PHE A 64 7.65 -16.47 -16.56
C PHE A 64 6.73 -16.48 -15.33
N VAL A 65 6.91 -15.48 -14.46
CA VAL A 65 6.08 -15.31 -13.25
C VAL A 65 4.77 -14.62 -13.62
N LEU A 66 3.66 -15.29 -13.34
CA LEU A 66 2.31 -14.81 -13.59
C LEU A 66 1.51 -14.75 -12.30
N ASP A 67 0.57 -13.81 -12.20
CA ASP A 67 -0.50 -13.84 -11.21
C ASP A 67 -1.43 -15.04 -11.49
N GLU A 68 -1.71 -15.85 -10.46
CA GLU A 68 -2.47 -17.10 -10.61
C GLU A 68 -3.89 -16.86 -11.15
N GLN A 69 -4.55 -15.80 -10.67
CA GLN A 69 -5.96 -15.53 -11.00
C GLN A 69 -6.13 -14.99 -12.43
N THR A 70 -5.25 -14.07 -12.85
CA THR A 70 -5.37 -13.35 -14.12
C THR A 70 -4.52 -13.93 -15.24
N GLN A 71 -3.58 -14.84 -14.93
CA GLN A 71 -2.59 -15.36 -15.87
C GLN A 71 -1.77 -14.25 -16.56
N GLN A 72 -1.63 -13.11 -15.89
CA GLN A 72 -0.90 -11.94 -16.38
C GLN A 72 0.37 -11.71 -15.56
N ALA A 73 1.43 -11.21 -16.20
CA ALA A 73 2.61 -10.78 -15.46
C ALA A 73 2.22 -9.64 -14.48
N PRO A 74 2.65 -9.69 -13.20
CA PRO A 74 2.19 -8.73 -12.18
C PRO A 74 2.41 -7.25 -12.55
N HIS A 75 3.48 -6.93 -13.28
CA HIS A 75 3.79 -5.57 -13.71
C HIS A 75 2.90 -5.03 -14.85
N LEU A 76 2.08 -5.88 -15.48
CA LEU A 76 1.12 -5.50 -16.53
C LEU A 76 -0.31 -5.41 -16.01
N MET A 77 -0.56 -5.80 -14.76
CA MET A 77 -1.86 -5.69 -14.12
C MET A 77 -2.27 -4.22 -13.97
N PRO A 78 -3.59 -3.93 -13.95
CA PRO A 78 -4.05 -2.56 -13.71
C PRO A 78 -3.59 -2.07 -12.32
N PRO A 79 -3.43 -0.74 -12.13
CA PRO A 79 -3.06 -0.18 -10.84
C PRO A 79 -3.96 -0.71 -9.71
N PRO A 80 -3.39 -1.25 -8.63
CA PRO A 80 -4.19 -1.89 -7.61
C PRO A 80 -5.01 -0.88 -6.78
N PHE A 81 -5.99 -1.36 -6.03
CA PHE A 81 -6.64 -0.58 -4.98
C PHE A 81 -5.82 -0.64 -3.68
N LEU A 82 -5.73 0.51 -3.01
CA LEU A 82 -5.18 0.64 -1.68
C LEU A 82 -6.22 0.14 -0.66
N VAL A 83 -5.82 -0.74 0.23
CA VAL A 83 -6.69 -1.37 1.24
C VAL A 83 -6.06 -1.31 2.63
N ASP A 84 -6.88 -1.51 3.65
CA ASP A 84 -6.41 -1.78 5.01
C ASP A 84 -5.93 -3.25 5.15
N VAL A 85 -5.49 -3.63 6.35
CA VAL A 85 -4.98 -4.97 6.66
C VAL A 85 -6.01 -6.08 6.46
N ASP A 86 -7.30 -5.76 6.59
CA ASP A 86 -8.41 -6.69 6.41
C ASP A 86 -8.85 -6.79 4.94
N GLY A 87 -8.25 -5.99 4.06
CA GLY A 87 -8.55 -5.94 2.63
C GLY A 87 -9.70 -5.01 2.27
N ASN A 88 -10.19 -4.17 3.20
CA ASN A 88 -11.23 -3.19 2.89
C ASN A 88 -10.65 -2.02 2.09
N PRO A 89 -11.34 -1.52 1.06
CA PRO A 89 -10.86 -0.40 0.26
C PRO A 89 -10.81 0.90 1.04
N HIS A 90 -9.70 1.62 0.94
CA HIS A 90 -9.62 2.99 1.42
C HIS A 90 -10.52 3.93 0.61
N PRO A 91 -11.03 5.03 1.21
CA PRO A 91 -11.81 6.05 0.51
C PRO A 91 -11.16 6.58 -0.79
N PRO A 92 -11.95 7.04 -1.78
CA PRO A 92 -11.46 7.50 -3.09
C PRO A 92 -10.31 8.51 -3.02
N ARG A 93 -10.32 9.41 -2.04
CA ARG A 93 -9.24 10.40 -1.85
C ARG A 93 -7.86 9.77 -1.68
N TYR A 94 -7.78 8.61 -1.01
CA TYR A 94 -6.53 7.89 -0.80
C TYR A 94 -6.17 7.01 -1.99
N GLN A 95 -7.15 6.54 -2.77
CA GLN A 95 -6.88 5.79 -4.00
C GLN A 95 -6.13 6.62 -5.05
N ARG A 96 -6.24 7.96 -4.98
CA ARG A 96 -5.46 8.88 -5.82
C ARG A 96 -3.97 8.94 -5.47
N LEU A 97 -3.55 8.35 -4.35
CA LEU A 97 -2.14 8.19 -3.99
C LEU A 97 -1.48 7.03 -4.75
N VAL A 98 -2.27 6.15 -5.38
CA VAL A 98 -1.75 5.05 -6.19
C VAL A 98 -1.33 5.57 -7.57
N PRO A 99 -0.08 5.30 -8.01
CA PRO A 99 0.37 5.67 -9.34
C PRO A 99 -0.57 5.18 -10.45
N GLY A 100 -0.99 6.08 -11.33
CA GLY A 100 -1.93 5.78 -12.42
C GLY A 100 -3.42 5.95 -12.06
N ARG A 101 -3.75 6.35 -10.82
CA ARG A 101 -5.12 6.62 -10.36
C ARG A 101 -5.38 8.10 -10.03
N GLU A 102 -4.39 8.97 -10.18
CA GLU A 102 -4.41 10.37 -9.75
C GLU A 102 -5.60 11.14 -10.36
N ASN A 103 -5.86 10.91 -11.65
CA ASN A 103 -6.86 11.61 -12.45
C ASN A 103 -8.10 10.76 -12.80
N CYS A 104 -8.26 9.58 -12.17
CA CYS A 104 -9.44 8.74 -12.40
C CYS A 104 -10.73 9.43 -11.94
N LYS A 105 -11.85 9.10 -12.59
CA LYS A 105 -13.17 9.52 -12.11
C LYS A 105 -13.49 8.79 -10.81
N GLU A 106 -14.32 9.40 -9.97
CA GLU A 106 -14.62 8.88 -8.64
C GLU A 106 -15.22 7.46 -8.67
N GLU A 107 -16.02 7.15 -9.69
CA GLU A 107 -16.63 5.82 -9.85
C GLU A 107 -15.59 4.72 -10.15
N GLN A 108 -14.42 5.09 -10.68
CA GLN A 108 -13.31 4.17 -10.97
C GLN A 108 -12.40 3.94 -9.75
N LEU A 109 -12.55 4.78 -8.72
CA LEU A 109 -11.80 4.70 -7.46
C LEU A 109 -12.52 3.88 -6.39
N VAL A 110 -13.74 3.42 -6.68
CA VAL A 110 -14.47 2.50 -5.82
C VAL A 110 -14.40 1.11 -6.46
N PRO A 111 -13.89 0.08 -5.75
CA PRO A 111 -13.95 -1.29 -6.25
C PRO A 111 -15.40 -1.69 -6.48
N GLN A 112 -15.72 -2.06 -7.71
CA GLN A 112 -17.00 -2.71 -7.98
C GLN A 112 -16.89 -4.13 -7.45
N LEU A 113 -17.39 -4.35 -6.22
CA LEU A 113 -17.68 -5.70 -5.73
C LEU A 113 -18.63 -6.33 -6.74
N GLY A 114 -18.11 -7.26 -7.53
CA GLY A 114 -18.91 -7.99 -8.49
C GLY A 114 -19.98 -8.77 -7.75
N TYR A 115 -21.16 -8.18 -7.57
CA TYR A 115 -22.38 -8.97 -7.53
C TYR A 115 -22.50 -9.61 -8.92
N MET A 116 -21.87 -10.77 -9.07
CA MET A 116 -22.31 -11.74 -10.05
C MET A 116 -23.69 -12.21 -9.56
N ALA A 117 -24.71 -11.41 -9.85
CA ALA A 117 -26.09 -11.87 -9.82
C ALA A 117 -26.17 -12.95 -10.91
N ASN A 118 -26.01 -14.20 -10.50
CA ASN A 118 -26.45 -15.36 -11.27
C ASN A 118 -27.98 -15.43 -11.24
#